data_AF-A0A9E6EPS0-F1
#
_entry.id   AF-A0A9E6EPS0-F1
#
_cell.length_a   1.000
_cell.length_b   1.000
_cell.length_c   1.000
_cell.angle_alpha   90.00
_cell.angle_beta   90.00
_cell.angle_gamma   90.00
#
_symmetry.space_group_name_H-M   'P 1'
#
loop_
_entity.id
_entity.type
_entity.pdbx_description
1 polymer ?
#
loop_
_entity_poly.entity_id
_entity_poly.type
_entity_poly.pdbx_seq_one_letter_code
_entity_poly.pdbx_strand_id
1 'polypeptide(L)'
;SGACAAALARDPSGLSISSACPTAVELIRKYHPEHLGAVTRYLSPLLAHCRLLKHEYGEDVGIVFLGPCISKKLEADANPLLLDVALTFADLRRWFEDRGIDPGAQAPGEEFVPGPAREGALYPMDGGMIRGIRGAGGSGANFMAFSGIPSLQEALKGLDADARGLFLELLACEGGCVNGPQASRACGTALKWLRVMDHFPGEVGPPPAPTVDLAAPVHEDPIVPPAHSSADIKRALRLVGKTQPEDQLNCGGCGYDDCRSLALALLEGRAEPGMCVSHMRKLAMNKANALIRAMPSGVVIADENLTIVECNRLFAEMMGPDCLMIYEARPGMEGASLAKVAPFSRLFLEALDSHGEPIRKDLRVGDRVIRLMVFPIESGHMVGGILQDITEPAVVREQIIQKTQDVIRKNVTTVQQIAFLLGENAAETELILGSIIESFQLPPVKRPEK
;
A
#
# COMPACT_ATOMS: atom_id res chain seq x y z
N SER A 1 1.45 27.43 32.83
CA SER A 1 2.53 27.20 33.81
C SER A 1 2.21 27.59 35.25
N GLY A 2 1.72 28.82 35.52
CA GLY A 2 1.46 29.27 36.90
C GLY A 2 0.54 28.35 37.72
N ALA A 3 -0.56 27.88 37.13
CA ALA A 3 -1.46 26.92 37.80
C ALA A 3 -0.76 25.58 38.16
N CYS A 4 0.10 25.07 37.28
CA CYS A 4 0.91 23.87 37.56
C CYS A 4 1.93 24.13 38.68
N ALA A 5 2.61 25.28 38.65
CA ALA A 5 3.55 25.68 39.70
C ALA A 5 2.87 25.75 41.08
N ALA A 6 1.68 26.37 41.14
CA ALA A 6 0.89 26.43 42.36
C ALA A 6 0.40 25.05 42.84
N ALA A 7 0.07 24.14 41.93
CA ALA A 7 -0.28 22.76 42.29
C ALA A 7 0.93 21.98 42.84
N LEU A 8 2.09 22.06 42.17
CA LEU A 8 3.31 21.41 42.61
C LEU A 8 3.80 21.94 43.97
N ALA A 9 3.60 23.22 44.25
CA ALA A 9 3.93 23.79 45.56
C ALA A 9 3.02 23.25 46.68
N ARG A 10 1.77 22.85 46.37
CA ARG A 10 0.83 22.27 47.34
C ARG A 10 1.06 20.78 47.57
N ASP A 11 1.40 20.04 46.51
CA ASP A 11 1.73 18.63 46.57
C ASP A 11 2.96 18.33 45.69
N PRO A 12 4.17 18.49 46.24
CA PRO A 12 5.41 18.21 45.51
C PRO A 12 5.74 16.72 45.49
N SER A 13 4.93 15.86 46.11
CA SER A 13 5.33 14.49 46.45
C SER A 13 4.87 13.42 45.45
N GLY A 14 3.92 13.73 44.57
CA GLY A 14 3.40 12.79 43.57
C GLY A 14 4.07 12.88 42.20
N LEU A 15 3.64 11.97 41.31
CA LEU A 15 3.91 12.03 39.87
C LEU A 15 2.93 13.03 39.22
N SER A 16 3.45 13.93 38.40
CA SER A 16 2.66 14.87 37.60
C SER A 16 3.08 14.82 36.14
N ILE A 17 2.11 14.71 35.24
CA ILE A 17 2.33 14.64 33.79
C ILE A 17 1.65 15.84 33.12
N SER A 18 2.35 16.51 32.20
CA SER A 18 1.83 17.67 31.48
C SER A 18 0.61 17.33 30.61
N SER A 19 -0.41 18.19 30.60
CA SER A 19 -1.60 18.07 29.72
C SER A 19 -1.51 18.89 28.42
N ALA A 20 -0.35 19.49 28.11
CA ALA A 20 -0.23 20.45 27.02
C ALA A 20 -0.30 19.84 25.61
N CYS A 21 0.23 18.62 25.44
CA CYS A 21 0.24 17.92 24.17
C CYS A 21 -0.96 16.96 24.08
N PRO A 22 -1.96 17.24 23.23
CA PRO A 22 -3.16 16.38 23.14
C PRO A 22 -2.82 14.95 22.75
N THR A 23 -1.86 14.74 21.84
CA THR A 23 -1.45 13.40 21.44
C THR A 23 -0.79 12.62 22.58
N ALA A 24 -0.01 13.27 23.45
CA ALA A 24 0.58 12.61 24.61
C ALA A 24 -0.51 12.22 25.62
N VAL A 25 -1.50 13.09 25.84
CA VAL A 25 -2.66 12.80 26.69
C VAL A 25 -3.49 11.64 26.12
N GLU A 26 -3.75 11.62 24.81
CA GLU A 26 -4.44 10.51 24.14
C GLU A 26 -3.67 9.19 24.26
N LEU A 27 -2.34 9.23 24.14
CA LEU A 27 -1.49 8.06 24.30
C LEU A 27 -1.63 7.48 25.72
N ILE A 28 -1.61 8.34 26.74
CA ILE A 28 -1.82 7.91 28.13
C ILE A 28 -3.22 7.36 28.31
N ARG A 29 -4.24 8.10 27.89
CA ARG A 29 -5.65 7.72 28.04
C ARG A 29 -5.94 6.34 27.44
N LYS A 30 -5.33 6.04 26.30
CA LYS A 30 -5.59 4.82 25.53
C LYS A 30 -4.68 3.65 25.89
N TYR A 31 -3.39 3.90 26.12
CA TYR A 31 -2.38 2.84 26.22
C TYR A 31 -1.70 2.75 27.59
N HIS A 32 -1.81 3.80 28.41
CA HIS A 32 -1.26 3.83 29.77
C HIS A 32 -2.28 4.40 30.78
N PRO A 33 -3.51 3.84 30.85
CA PRO A 33 -4.56 4.38 31.71
C PRO A 33 -4.17 4.41 33.20
N GLU A 34 -3.22 3.57 33.63
CA GLU A 34 -2.61 3.59 34.97
C GLU A 34 -1.97 4.94 35.33
N HIS A 35 -1.53 5.72 34.33
CA HIS A 35 -0.92 7.04 34.53
C HIS A 35 -1.90 8.20 34.34
N LEU A 36 -3.16 7.93 34.00
CA LEU A 36 -4.14 8.99 33.74
C LEU A 36 -4.37 9.88 34.96
N GLY A 37 -4.35 9.29 36.17
CA GLY A 37 -4.47 10.03 37.43
C GLY A 37 -3.34 11.03 37.69
N ALA A 38 -2.16 10.81 37.10
CA ALA A 38 -1.02 11.71 37.21
C ALA A 38 -1.05 12.85 36.17
N VAL A 39 -1.92 12.79 35.16
CA VAL A 39 -2.07 13.88 34.18
C VAL A 39 -2.67 15.10 34.87
N THR A 40 -1.98 16.23 34.77
CA THR A 40 -2.42 17.51 35.32
C THR A 40 -3.79 17.91 34.76
N ARG A 41 -4.74 18.23 35.65
CA ARG A 41 -6.14 18.54 35.30
C ARG A 41 -6.35 19.99 34.87
N TYR A 42 -5.47 20.47 33.99
CA TYR A 42 -5.53 21.81 33.44
C TYR A 42 -5.76 21.77 31.94
N LEU A 43 -6.48 22.78 31.45
CA LEU A 43 -6.62 23.04 30.03
C LEU A 43 -5.25 23.10 29.33
N SER A 44 -5.22 22.65 28.09
CA SER A 44 -4.04 22.84 27.23
C SER A 44 -3.73 24.34 27.12
N PRO A 45 -2.47 24.74 26.82
CA PRO A 45 -2.12 26.16 26.67
C PRO A 45 -3.01 26.89 25.65
N LEU A 46 -3.46 26.18 24.61
CA LEU A 46 -4.40 26.71 23.62
C LEU A 46 -5.76 27.03 24.28
N LEU A 47 -6.38 26.04 24.91
CA LEU A 47 -7.72 26.23 25.50
C LEU A 47 -7.68 27.21 26.69
N ALA A 48 -6.59 27.21 27.46
CA ALA A 48 -6.36 28.20 28.50
C ALA A 48 -6.30 29.63 27.92
N HIS A 49 -5.61 29.81 26.80
CA HIS A 49 -5.56 31.10 26.10
C HIS A 49 -6.93 31.49 25.54
N CYS A 50 -7.70 30.54 24.99
CA CYS A 50 -9.06 30.79 24.51
C CYS A 50 -9.96 31.31 25.64
N ARG A 51 -9.90 30.68 26.82
CA ARG A 51 -10.66 31.11 28.00
C ARG A 51 -10.25 32.51 28.49
N LEU A 52 -8.96 32.84 28.43
CA LEU A 52 -8.48 34.19 28.74
C LEU A 52 -9.01 35.23 27.74
N LEU A 53 -8.99 34.92 26.44
CA LEU A 53 -9.50 35.82 25.40
C LEU A 53 -11.00 36.07 25.54
N LYS A 54 -11.81 35.04 25.83
CA LYS A 54 -13.25 35.20 26.06
C LYS A 54 -13.55 36.00 27.34
N HIS A 55 -12.74 35.81 28.40
CA HIS A 55 -12.87 36.63 29.60
C HIS A 55 -12.55 38.11 29.35
N GLU A 56 -11.53 38.41 28.53
CA GLU A 56 -11.11 39.78 28.24
C GLU A 56 -12.02 40.48 27.24
N TYR A 57 -12.44 39.78 26.18
CA TYR A 57 -13.11 40.39 25.02
C TYR A 57 -14.59 40.03 24.88
N GLY A 58 -15.13 39.14 25.71
CA GLY A 58 -16.51 38.67 25.67
C GLY A 58 -16.67 37.27 25.08
N GLU A 59 -17.80 36.64 25.37
CA GLU A 59 -18.10 35.26 24.94
C GLU A 59 -18.44 35.16 23.46
N ASP A 60 -18.80 36.27 22.82
CA ASP A 60 -19.22 36.39 21.41
C ASP A 60 -18.05 36.46 20.41
N VAL A 61 -16.81 36.57 20.89
CA VAL A 61 -15.64 36.57 20.00
C VAL A 61 -15.39 35.18 19.40
N GLY A 62 -15.09 35.17 18.10
CA GLY A 62 -14.60 33.99 17.39
C GLY A 62 -13.09 33.83 17.53
N ILE A 63 -12.64 32.63 17.88
CA ILE A 63 -11.24 32.30 18.13
C ILE A 63 -10.75 31.27 17.11
N VAL A 64 -9.70 31.64 16.38
CA VAL A 64 -9.04 30.77 15.41
C VAL A 64 -7.61 30.48 15.84
N PHE A 65 -7.29 29.19 15.99
CA PHE A 65 -5.93 28.74 16.27
C PHE A 65 -5.16 28.48 14.98
N LEU A 66 -3.90 28.92 14.94
CA LEU A 66 -2.96 28.65 13.86
C LEU A 66 -1.73 27.92 14.43
N GLY A 67 -1.46 26.69 13.96
CA GLY A 67 -0.34 25.93 14.50
C GLY A 67 0.16 24.75 13.66
N PRO A 68 1.19 24.04 14.12
CA PRO A 68 1.79 22.92 13.38
C PRO A 68 1.12 21.56 13.67
N CYS A 69 0.17 21.51 14.61
CA CYS A 69 -0.37 20.27 15.16
C CYS A 69 -1.78 19.97 14.62
N ILE A 70 -1.95 18.77 14.04
CA ILE A 70 -3.27 18.28 13.59
C ILE A 70 -4.19 17.92 14.76
N SER A 71 -3.63 17.44 15.88
CA SER A 71 -4.41 17.03 17.05
C SER A 71 -5.11 18.19 17.75
N LYS A 72 -4.73 19.45 17.45
CA LYS A 72 -5.46 20.63 17.94
C LYS A 72 -6.83 20.79 17.27
N LYS A 73 -7.08 20.15 16.12
CA LYS A 73 -8.42 20.05 15.53
C LYS A 73 -9.36 19.26 16.44
N LEU A 74 -8.88 18.16 17.02
CA LEU A 74 -9.65 17.38 18.01
C LEU A 74 -9.93 18.21 19.28
N GLU A 75 -8.98 19.04 19.74
CA GLU A 75 -9.23 19.97 20.85
C GLU A 75 -10.34 20.98 20.51
N ALA A 76 -10.36 21.50 19.28
CA ALA A 76 -11.42 22.41 18.82
C ALA A 76 -12.78 21.69 18.77
N ASP A 77 -12.85 20.51 18.13
CA ASP A 77 -14.07 19.72 18.00
C ASP A 77 -14.66 19.34 19.37
N ALA A 78 -13.81 19.05 20.35
CA ALA A 78 -14.22 18.71 21.71
C ALA A 78 -14.61 19.94 22.56
N ASN A 79 -14.21 21.15 22.16
CA ASN A 79 -14.43 22.39 22.92
C ASN A 79 -14.98 23.53 22.03
N PRO A 80 -16.12 23.32 21.34
CA PRO A 80 -16.66 24.30 20.38
C PRO A 80 -17.09 25.63 21.03
N LEU A 81 -17.31 25.64 22.35
CA LEU A 81 -17.62 26.87 23.10
C LEU A 81 -16.38 27.72 23.42
N LEU A 82 -15.17 27.15 23.32
CA LEU A 82 -13.92 27.87 23.62
C LEU A 82 -13.14 28.18 22.34
N LEU A 83 -13.13 27.27 21.37
CA LEU A 83 -12.32 27.36 20.16
C LEU A 83 -13.15 27.03 18.92
N ASP A 84 -13.35 28.01 18.06
CA ASP A 84 -14.20 27.85 16.87
C ASP A 84 -13.51 27.02 15.78
N VAL A 85 -12.22 27.30 15.51
CA VAL A 85 -11.49 26.64 14.43
C VAL A 85 -10.01 26.48 14.76
N ALA A 86 -9.44 25.31 14.42
CA ALA A 86 -8.00 25.10 14.40
C ALA A 86 -7.51 24.86 12.96
N LEU A 87 -6.70 25.78 12.44
CA LEU A 87 -6.02 25.65 11.14
C LEU A 87 -4.54 25.33 11.33
N THR A 88 -4.01 24.56 10.39
CA THR A 88 -2.59 24.22 10.40
C THR A 88 -1.76 25.25 9.63
N PHE A 89 -0.45 25.31 9.85
CA PHE A 89 0.44 26.15 9.03
C PHE A 89 0.44 25.75 7.54
N ALA A 90 0.10 24.51 7.20
CA ALA A 90 -0.13 24.11 5.81
C ALA A 90 -1.44 24.69 5.26
N ASP A 91 -2.52 24.63 6.05
CA ASP A 91 -3.81 25.23 5.69
C ASP A 91 -3.66 26.75 5.48
N LEU A 92 -2.93 27.43 6.36
CA LEU A 92 -2.68 28.88 6.28
C LEU A 92 -1.88 29.27 5.04
N ARG A 93 -0.82 28.52 4.70
CA ARG A 93 0.00 28.78 3.51
C ARG A 93 -0.82 28.63 2.23
N ARG A 94 -1.61 27.55 2.12
CA ARG A 94 -2.54 27.36 0.99
C ARG A 94 -3.52 28.52 0.90
N TRP A 95 -4.05 28.98 2.03
CA TRP A 95 -4.98 30.10 2.02
C TRP A 95 -4.34 31.42 1.58
N PHE A 96 -3.09 31.69 1.96
CA PHE A 96 -2.33 32.83 1.45
C PHE A 96 -2.09 32.72 -0.06
N GLU A 97 -1.68 31.55 -0.56
CA GLU A 97 -1.49 31.29 -1.99
C GLU A 97 -2.79 31.55 -2.79
N ASP A 98 -3.91 31.00 -2.33
CA ASP A 98 -5.24 31.17 -2.97
C ASP A 98 -5.67 32.65 -3.02
N ARG A 99 -5.22 33.46 -2.05
CA ARG A 99 -5.51 34.89 -1.98
C ARG A 99 -4.42 35.77 -2.61
N GLY A 100 -3.34 35.19 -3.12
CA GLY A 100 -2.19 35.94 -3.64
C GLY A 100 -1.49 36.79 -2.58
N ILE A 101 -1.50 36.37 -1.31
CA ILE A 101 -0.87 37.08 -0.20
C ILE A 101 0.56 36.55 -0.01
N ASP A 102 1.56 37.42 -0.10
CA ASP A 102 2.93 37.12 0.33
C ASP A 102 3.21 37.79 1.68
N PRO A 103 3.31 37.02 2.79
CA PRO A 103 3.63 37.55 4.10
C PRO A 103 5.00 38.24 4.18
N GLY A 104 5.98 37.80 3.38
CA GLY A 104 7.33 38.37 3.39
C GLY A 104 7.43 39.74 2.74
N ALA A 105 6.45 40.08 1.90
CA ALA A 105 6.34 41.38 1.24
C ALA A 105 5.53 42.41 2.04
N GLN A 106 4.94 42.03 3.18
CA GLN A 106 4.14 42.94 3.99
C GLN A 106 5.04 43.84 4.85
N ALA A 107 4.59 45.08 5.11
CA ALA A 107 5.25 45.95 6.07
C ALA A 107 5.23 45.32 7.48
N PRO A 108 6.21 45.63 8.36
CA PRO A 108 6.18 45.19 9.75
C PRO A 108 4.81 45.52 10.37
N GLY A 109 4.13 44.50 10.88
CA GLY A 109 2.78 44.61 11.40
C GLY A 109 2.68 45.33 12.75
N GLU A 110 1.44 45.50 13.20
CA GLU A 110 1.10 45.95 14.56
C GLU A 110 1.59 44.95 15.63
N GLU A 111 1.67 45.40 16.89
CA GLU A 111 2.04 44.55 18.01
C GLU A 111 0.99 43.47 18.31
N PHE A 112 1.41 42.35 18.89
CA PHE A 112 0.48 41.33 19.37
C PHE A 112 -0.41 41.89 20.47
N VAL A 113 -1.73 41.70 20.34
CA VAL A 113 -2.76 42.08 21.31
C VAL A 113 -3.34 40.79 21.91
N PRO A 114 -3.51 40.67 23.25
CA PRO A 114 -3.27 41.69 24.30
C PRO A 114 -1.80 41.97 24.64
N GLY A 115 -0.88 41.15 24.15
CA GLY A 115 0.56 41.33 24.35
C GLY A 115 1.38 40.14 23.84
N PRO A 116 2.72 40.21 23.89
CA PRO A 116 3.58 39.09 23.55
C PRO A 116 3.42 37.93 24.55
N ALA A 117 3.66 36.70 24.11
CA ALA A 117 3.51 35.50 24.93
C ALA A 117 4.52 35.36 26.09
N ARG A 118 5.54 36.24 26.17
CA ARG A 118 6.60 36.21 27.20
C ARG A 118 7.25 34.82 27.27
N GLU A 119 7.36 34.20 28.45
CA GLU A 119 7.85 32.83 28.64
C GLU A 119 7.01 31.77 27.93
N GLY A 120 5.74 32.08 27.60
CA GLY A 120 4.87 31.26 26.77
C GLY A 120 5.44 30.98 25.38
N ALA A 121 6.33 31.84 24.86
CA ALA A 121 6.98 31.63 23.57
C ALA A 121 7.84 30.37 23.50
N LEU A 122 8.26 29.82 24.65
CA LEU A 122 9.12 28.63 24.72
C LEU A 122 8.35 27.30 24.62
N TYR A 123 7.02 27.30 24.81
CA TYR A 123 6.17 26.10 24.76
C TYR A 123 6.32 25.20 23.52
N PRO A 124 6.65 25.72 22.32
CA PRO A 124 6.83 24.87 21.15
C PRO A 124 8.04 23.93 21.22
N MET A 125 8.96 24.14 22.16
CA MET A 125 10.17 23.34 22.34
C MET A 125 10.01 22.43 23.55
N ASP A 126 10.71 21.29 23.54
CA ASP A 126 10.78 20.44 24.73
C ASP A 126 11.45 21.14 25.91
N GLY A 127 10.89 20.93 27.10
CA GLY A 127 11.31 21.64 28.31
C GLY A 127 10.80 23.09 28.39
N GLY A 128 10.07 23.57 27.37
CA GLY A 128 9.51 24.93 27.34
C GLY A 128 8.49 25.15 28.46
N MET A 129 7.62 24.17 28.70
CA MET A 129 6.66 24.24 29.80
C MET A 129 7.37 24.22 31.16
N ILE A 130 8.37 23.35 31.33
CA ILE A 130 9.18 23.29 32.56
C ILE A 130 9.84 24.63 32.86
N ARG A 131 10.43 25.30 31.87
CA ARG A 131 11.00 26.64 32.05
C ARG A 131 9.96 27.63 32.55
N GLY A 132 8.76 27.63 31.97
CA GLY A 132 7.66 28.48 32.43
C GLY A 132 7.18 28.14 33.85
N ILE A 133 7.17 26.86 34.24
CA ILE A 133 6.79 26.43 35.60
C ILE A 133 7.84 26.91 36.61
N ARG A 134 9.12 26.73 36.31
CA ARG A 134 10.23 27.19 37.17
C ARG A 134 10.24 28.70 37.31
N GLY A 135 10.03 29.44 36.21
CA GLY A 135 9.89 30.90 36.23
C GLY A 135 8.72 31.40 37.08
N ALA A 136 7.66 30.58 37.21
CA ALA A 136 6.52 30.84 38.10
C ALA A 136 6.74 30.43 39.57
N GLY A 137 7.97 30.06 39.96
CA GLY A 137 8.29 29.61 41.32
C GLY A 137 7.97 28.15 41.60
N GLY A 138 7.60 27.36 40.58
CA GLY A 138 7.38 25.92 40.71
C GLY A 138 8.69 25.22 41.10
N SER A 139 8.73 24.66 42.30
CA SER A 139 9.89 23.98 42.89
C SER A 139 9.44 22.76 43.69
N GLY A 140 10.40 21.90 44.10
CA GLY A 140 10.10 20.71 44.91
C GLY A 140 9.89 19.41 44.13
N ALA A 141 9.77 19.47 42.80
CA ALA A 141 9.75 18.30 41.92
C ALA A 141 11.00 18.24 41.03
N ASN A 142 11.43 17.03 40.68
CA ASN A 142 12.36 16.76 39.60
C ASN A 142 11.63 16.93 38.27
N PHE A 143 12.21 17.69 37.34
CA PHE A 143 11.57 17.98 36.06
C PHE A 143 12.30 17.25 34.94
N MET A 144 11.54 16.52 34.11
CA MET A 144 12.06 15.82 32.94
C MET A 144 11.18 16.10 31.73
N ALA A 145 11.79 16.32 30.57
CA ALA A 145 11.10 16.48 29.30
C ALA A 145 11.44 15.31 28.38
N PHE A 146 10.42 14.73 27.75
CA PHE A 146 10.55 13.71 26.73
C PHE A 146 9.77 14.13 25.49
N SER A 147 10.40 14.01 24.32
CA SER A 147 9.80 14.37 23.04
C SER A 147 9.93 13.23 22.03
N GLY A 148 8.84 12.92 21.33
CA GLY A 148 8.74 11.77 20.42
C GLY A 148 8.01 10.56 21.02
N ILE A 149 7.12 9.93 20.24
CA ILE A 149 6.33 8.77 20.69
C ILE A 149 7.20 7.64 21.27
N PRO A 150 8.31 7.20 20.64
CA PRO A 150 9.16 6.15 21.20
C PRO A 150 9.74 6.53 22.58
N SER A 151 10.18 7.78 22.73
CA SER A 151 10.72 8.29 24.00
C SER A 151 9.65 8.39 25.09
N LEU A 152 8.41 8.75 24.73
CA LEU A 152 7.28 8.73 25.66
C LEU A 152 7.00 7.31 26.16
N GLN A 153 6.95 6.33 25.26
CA GLN A 153 6.71 4.93 25.61
C GLN A 153 7.79 4.39 26.56
N GLU A 154 9.07 4.66 26.27
CA GLU A 154 10.16 4.21 27.14
C GLU A 154 10.16 4.95 28.49
N ALA A 155 9.80 6.23 28.53
CA ALA A 155 9.72 7.00 29.77
C ALA A 155 8.59 6.53 30.71
N LEU A 156 7.48 6.04 30.15
CA LEU A 156 6.35 5.51 30.93
C LEU A 156 6.52 4.03 31.31
N LYS A 157 7.40 3.31 30.62
CA LYS A 157 7.57 1.86 30.80
C LYS A 157 8.07 1.52 32.20
N GLY A 158 7.24 0.80 32.96
CA GLY A 158 7.58 0.39 34.33
C GLY A 158 7.67 1.54 35.31
N LEU A 159 7.18 2.73 34.93
CA LEU A 159 7.06 3.86 35.83
C LEU A 159 6.00 3.52 36.88
N ASP A 160 6.34 3.68 38.16
CA ASP A 160 5.37 3.54 39.23
C ASP A 160 4.51 4.80 39.32
N ALA A 161 3.20 4.65 39.53
CA ALA A 161 2.32 5.77 39.81
C ALA A 161 2.75 6.51 41.10
N ASP A 162 3.42 5.80 42.02
CA ASP A 162 3.98 6.34 43.26
C ASP A 162 5.38 6.97 43.09
N ALA A 163 5.87 7.16 41.86
CA ALA A 163 7.14 7.85 41.60
C ALA A 163 7.11 9.27 42.17
N ARG A 164 7.81 9.47 43.29
CA ARG A 164 7.66 10.68 44.10
C ARG A 164 8.43 11.87 43.55
N GLY A 165 7.77 13.02 43.53
CA GLY A 165 8.36 14.30 43.19
C GLY A 165 8.92 14.36 41.79
N LEU A 166 8.12 13.94 40.80
CA LEU A 166 8.49 13.95 39.39
C LEU A 166 7.43 14.70 38.58
N PHE A 167 7.87 15.67 37.78
CA PHE A 167 7.07 16.32 36.76
C PHE A 167 7.59 15.95 35.37
N LEU A 168 6.74 15.31 34.57
CA LEU A 168 7.03 14.89 33.21
C LEU A 168 6.36 15.84 32.20
N GLU A 169 7.16 16.54 31.42
CA GLU A 169 6.71 17.21 30.20
C GLU A 169 6.81 16.24 29.02
N LEU A 170 5.66 15.84 28.48
CA LEU A 170 5.57 14.85 27.41
C LEU A 170 5.05 15.50 26.12
N LEU A 171 5.85 15.45 25.05
CA LEU A 171 5.51 15.95 23.73
C LEU A 171 5.58 14.83 22.69
N ALA A 172 4.51 14.62 21.92
CA ALA A 172 4.48 13.52 20.95
C ALA A 172 5.43 13.70 19.75
N CYS A 173 5.78 14.94 19.39
CA CYS A 173 6.68 15.24 18.29
C CYS A 173 8.12 15.40 18.81
N GLU A 174 9.10 14.82 18.13
CA GLU A 174 10.52 14.91 18.47
C GLU A 174 11.00 16.37 18.49
N GLY A 175 11.64 16.81 19.57
CA GLY A 175 12.05 18.21 19.76
C GLY A 175 10.89 19.20 19.99
N GLY A 176 9.65 18.70 20.13
CA GLY A 176 8.46 19.50 20.43
C GLY A 176 7.64 19.92 19.22
N CYS A 177 6.69 20.84 19.45
CA CYS A 177 5.75 21.34 18.45
C CYS A 177 6.42 22.04 17.25
N VAL A 178 7.66 22.52 17.37
CA VAL A 178 8.45 23.02 16.22
C VAL A 178 8.63 21.98 15.10
N ASN A 179 8.51 20.70 15.44
CA ASN A 179 8.50 19.57 14.51
C ASN A 179 7.12 18.91 14.40
N GLY A 180 6.05 19.65 14.70
CA GLY A 180 4.68 19.19 14.47
C GLY A 180 4.47 18.78 13.01
N PRO A 181 3.49 17.88 12.74
CA PRO A 181 3.31 17.26 11.43
C PRO A 181 3.11 18.24 10.28
N GLN A 182 2.57 19.43 10.56
CA GLN A 182 2.33 20.49 9.58
C GLN A 182 3.31 21.67 9.69
N ALA A 183 4.40 21.51 10.45
CA ALA A 183 5.51 22.46 10.45
C ALA A 183 6.34 22.36 9.16
N SER A 184 7.09 23.43 8.85
CA SER A 184 8.05 23.39 7.75
C SER A 184 9.15 22.36 7.99
N ARG A 185 9.53 21.62 6.94
CA ARG A 185 10.66 20.67 6.94
C ARG A 185 11.91 21.21 6.24
N ALA A 186 11.93 22.51 5.92
CA ALA A 186 13.02 23.13 5.17
C ALA A 186 14.36 23.19 5.95
N CYS A 187 14.34 23.04 7.27
CA CYS A 187 15.54 23.01 8.10
C CYS A 187 15.41 22.02 9.26
N GLY A 188 16.57 21.64 9.81
CA GLY A 188 16.64 20.75 10.97
C GLY A 188 16.20 21.41 12.29
N THR A 189 15.96 20.58 13.30
CA THR A 189 15.45 20.97 14.63
C THR A 189 16.27 22.08 15.27
N ALA A 190 17.60 22.01 15.22
CA ALA A 190 18.48 23.00 15.84
C ALA A 190 18.25 24.43 15.31
N LEU A 191 18.04 24.58 14.00
CA LEU A 191 17.77 25.91 13.42
C LEU A 191 16.37 26.41 13.79
N LYS A 192 15.38 25.51 13.87
CA LYS A 192 14.03 25.87 14.34
C LYS A 192 14.05 26.31 15.80
N TRP A 193 14.83 25.62 16.64
CA TRP A 193 15.05 25.97 18.03
C TRP A 193 15.68 27.36 18.14
N LEU A 194 16.73 27.63 17.36
CA LEU A 194 17.38 28.95 17.33
C LEU A 194 16.39 30.06 16.94
N ARG A 195 15.56 29.82 15.91
CA ARG A 195 14.52 30.79 15.49
C ARG A 195 13.52 31.12 16.60
N VAL A 196 13.14 30.15 17.43
CA VAL A 196 12.26 30.42 18.59
C VAL A 196 13.00 31.27 19.61
N MET A 197 14.27 30.96 19.87
CA MET A 197 15.10 31.72 20.81
C MET A 197 15.38 33.16 20.34
N ASP A 198 15.54 33.40 19.04
CA ASP A 198 15.74 34.74 18.48
C ASP A 198 14.55 35.67 18.74
N HIS A 199 13.35 35.11 18.91
CA HIS A 199 12.11 35.84 19.20
C HIS A 199 11.73 35.82 20.69
N PHE A 200 12.51 35.12 21.52
CA PHE A 200 12.26 35.05 22.96
C PHE A 200 12.89 36.27 23.65
N PRO A 201 12.11 37.10 24.37
CA PRO A 201 12.60 38.36 24.94
C PRO A 201 13.62 38.21 26.09
N GLY A 202 14.01 36.98 26.48
CA GLY A 202 14.99 36.72 27.54
C GLY A 202 14.35 36.55 28.91
N GLU A 203 14.96 37.07 29.98
CA GLU A 203 14.41 36.93 31.34
C GLU A 203 13.07 37.64 31.48
N VAL A 204 12.07 36.87 31.86
CA VAL A 204 10.72 37.35 32.07
C VAL A 204 10.36 37.12 33.53
N GLY A 205 9.97 38.20 34.24
CA GLY A 205 9.50 38.11 35.63
C GLY A 205 8.30 37.16 35.79
N PRO A 206 7.92 36.82 37.03
CA PRO A 206 6.93 35.78 37.29
C PRO A 206 5.62 36.05 36.53
N PRO A 207 5.00 35.01 35.94
CA PRO A 207 3.70 35.17 35.31
C PRO A 207 2.67 35.68 36.33
N PRO A 208 1.72 36.53 35.89
CA PRO A 208 0.59 36.89 36.72
C PRO A 208 -0.18 35.64 37.16
N ALA A 209 -0.78 35.70 38.36
CA ALA A 209 -1.65 34.63 38.83
C ALA A 209 -2.82 34.41 37.84
N PRO A 210 -3.27 33.17 37.63
CA PRO A 210 -4.38 32.89 36.75
C PRO A 210 -5.63 33.64 37.23
N THR A 211 -6.21 34.45 36.36
CA THR A 211 -7.44 35.23 36.61
C THR A 211 -8.71 34.44 36.33
N VAL A 212 -8.59 33.30 35.65
CA VAL A 212 -9.69 32.42 35.25
C VAL A 212 -9.45 31.00 35.76
N ASP A 213 -10.53 30.25 35.97
CA ASP A 213 -10.43 28.82 36.26
C ASP A 213 -9.91 28.08 35.02
N LEU A 214 -8.83 27.32 35.18
CA LEU A 214 -8.18 26.56 34.12
C LEU A 214 -8.37 25.04 34.30
N ALA A 215 -9.19 24.62 35.27
CA ALA A 215 -9.48 23.21 35.47
C ALA A 215 -10.11 22.59 34.21
N ALA A 216 -9.69 21.36 33.92
CA ALA A 216 -10.22 20.56 32.82
C ALA A 216 -10.51 19.14 33.30
N PRO A 217 -11.68 18.56 32.94
CA PRO A 217 -11.92 17.15 33.17
C PRO A 217 -10.99 16.31 32.29
N VAL A 218 -10.49 15.22 32.84
CA VAL A 218 -9.80 14.17 32.09
C VAL A 218 -10.72 12.96 32.12
N HIS A 219 -11.13 12.49 30.93
CA HIS A 219 -12.00 11.33 30.80
C HIS A 219 -11.17 10.07 30.51
N GLU A 220 -11.61 8.94 31.04
CA GLU A 220 -11.06 7.62 30.73
C GLU A 220 -11.60 7.12 29.38
N ASP A 221 -10.70 6.58 28.54
CA ASP A 221 -11.02 5.93 27.27
C ASP A 221 -9.90 4.92 26.94
N PRO A 222 -9.66 3.93 27.81
CA PRO A 222 -8.62 2.94 27.60
C PRO A 222 -8.96 2.08 26.38
N ILE A 223 -7.96 1.87 25.52
CA ILE A 223 -8.05 0.80 24.52
C ILE A 223 -7.89 -0.50 25.30
N VAL A 224 -8.96 -1.27 25.38
CA VAL A 224 -8.88 -2.67 25.83
C VAL A 224 -8.38 -3.47 24.63
N PRO A 225 -7.12 -3.97 24.63
CA PRO A 225 -6.66 -4.80 23.54
C PRO A 225 -7.54 -6.04 23.50
N PRO A 226 -8.08 -6.44 22.33
CA PRO A 226 -8.82 -7.69 22.24
C PRO A 226 -7.92 -8.83 22.71
N ALA A 227 -8.37 -9.55 23.75
CA ALA A 227 -7.62 -10.66 24.31
C ALA A 227 -7.68 -11.83 23.31
N HIS A 228 -6.66 -11.94 22.47
CA HIS A 228 -6.50 -13.06 21.56
C HIS A 228 -5.79 -14.21 22.26
N SER A 229 -6.38 -15.40 22.21
CA SER A 229 -5.75 -16.59 22.78
C SER A 229 -4.47 -16.94 22.01
N SER A 230 -3.53 -17.64 22.66
CA SER A 230 -2.33 -18.15 21.97
C SER A 230 -2.67 -19.08 20.80
N ALA A 231 -3.84 -19.74 20.86
CA ALA A 231 -4.36 -20.58 19.78
C ALA A 231 -4.80 -19.74 18.57
N ASP A 232 -5.39 -18.56 18.79
CA ASP A 232 -5.81 -17.66 17.71
C ASP A 232 -4.63 -17.01 17.02
N ILE A 233 -3.62 -16.59 17.80
CA ILE A 233 -2.35 -16.07 17.25
C ILE A 233 -1.68 -17.13 16.37
N LYS A 234 -1.60 -18.39 16.85
CA LYS A 234 -1.08 -19.50 16.04
C LYS A 234 -1.91 -19.74 14.78
N ARG A 235 -3.23 -19.56 14.84
CA ARG A 235 -4.11 -19.71 13.67
C ARG A 235 -3.85 -18.61 12.64
N ALA A 236 -3.71 -17.37 13.06
CA ALA A 236 -3.37 -16.24 12.19
C ALA A 236 -1.99 -16.41 11.55
N LEU A 237 -0.98 -16.84 12.32
CA LEU A 237 0.36 -17.16 11.82
C LEU A 237 0.32 -18.23 10.71
N ARG A 238 -0.51 -19.27 10.86
CA ARG A 238 -0.68 -20.29 9.82
C ARG A 238 -1.23 -19.74 8.51
N LEU A 239 -2.08 -18.70 8.54
CA LEU A 239 -2.62 -18.07 7.31
C LEU A 239 -1.50 -17.48 6.44
N VAL A 240 -0.42 -17.00 7.06
CA VAL A 240 0.76 -16.46 6.37
C VAL A 240 1.90 -17.49 6.28
N GLY A 241 1.56 -18.78 6.34
CA GLY A 241 2.52 -19.87 6.16
C GLY A 241 3.57 -19.99 7.28
N LYS A 242 3.29 -19.45 8.47
CA LYS A 242 4.14 -19.57 9.66
C LYS A 242 3.59 -20.70 10.54
N THR A 243 4.09 -21.91 10.28
CA THR A 243 3.61 -23.13 10.95
C THR A 243 4.48 -23.52 12.13
N GLN A 244 5.78 -23.26 12.03
CA GLN A 244 6.79 -23.57 13.04
C GLN A 244 7.45 -22.28 13.57
N PRO A 245 8.13 -22.34 14.74
CA PRO A 245 8.90 -21.22 15.26
C PRO A 245 9.98 -20.73 14.28
N GLU A 246 10.65 -21.64 13.58
CA GLU A 246 11.68 -21.32 12.58
C GLU A 246 11.13 -20.51 11.39
N ASP A 247 9.83 -20.66 11.06
CA ASP A 247 9.22 -19.86 10.01
C ASP A 247 9.10 -18.38 10.41
N GLN A 248 9.05 -18.08 11.71
CA GLN A 248 8.83 -16.74 12.26
C GLN A 248 10.12 -15.90 12.25
N LEU A 249 10.54 -15.53 11.04
CA LEU A 249 11.77 -14.77 10.80
C LEU A 249 11.83 -13.38 11.46
N ASN A 250 10.68 -12.82 11.87
CA ASN A 250 10.57 -11.47 12.46
C ASN A 250 11.31 -10.39 11.66
N CYS A 251 11.22 -10.45 10.32
CA CYS A 251 12.05 -9.65 9.42
C CYS A 251 11.57 -8.21 9.19
N GLY A 252 10.45 -7.77 9.80
CA GLY A 252 9.92 -6.42 9.63
C GLY A 252 9.34 -6.06 8.25
N GLY A 253 9.51 -6.91 7.23
CA GLY A 253 9.16 -6.58 5.84
C GLY A 253 7.68 -6.31 5.54
N CYS A 254 6.79 -6.60 6.50
CA CYS A 254 5.35 -6.34 6.40
C CYS A 254 4.92 -5.06 7.15
N GLY A 255 5.85 -4.31 7.75
CA GLY A 255 5.58 -3.10 8.52
C GLY A 255 5.28 -3.32 10.00
N TYR A 256 5.37 -4.56 10.50
CA TYR A 256 5.22 -4.91 11.91
C TYR A 256 6.55 -5.41 12.48
N ASP A 257 6.83 -5.08 13.74
CA ASP A 257 8.10 -5.37 14.42
C ASP A 257 8.41 -6.87 14.50
N ASP A 258 7.37 -7.70 14.69
CA ASP A 258 7.50 -9.14 14.74
C ASP A 258 6.29 -9.86 14.13
N CYS A 259 6.44 -11.18 13.90
CA CYS A 259 5.38 -12.02 13.35
C CYS A 259 4.16 -12.10 14.27
N ARG A 260 4.34 -11.94 15.59
CA ARG A 260 3.23 -11.95 16.55
C ARG A 260 2.36 -10.70 16.38
N SER A 261 2.98 -9.54 16.16
CA SER A 261 2.33 -8.25 15.94
C SER A 261 1.55 -8.26 14.63
N LEU A 262 2.13 -8.83 13.56
CA LEU A 262 1.39 -9.10 12.33
C LEU A 262 0.18 -10.02 12.58
N ALA A 263 0.35 -11.09 13.36
CA ALA A 263 -0.75 -12.02 13.66
C ALA A 263 -1.88 -11.38 14.45
N LEU A 264 -1.58 -10.49 15.40
CA LEU A 264 -2.59 -9.69 16.10
C LEU A 264 -3.30 -8.75 15.13
N ALA A 265 -2.57 -8.05 14.27
CA ALA A 265 -3.16 -7.16 13.29
C ALA A 265 -4.08 -7.90 12.28
N LEU A 266 -3.74 -9.13 11.91
CA LEU A 266 -4.61 -10.01 11.10
C LEU A 266 -5.92 -10.34 11.83
N LEU A 267 -5.86 -10.66 13.12
CA LEU A 267 -7.05 -10.96 13.93
C LEU A 267 -7.94 -9.74 14.15
N GLU A 268 -7.34 -8.55 14.21
CA GLU A 268 -8.01 -7.27 14.37
C GLU A 268 -8.55 -6.68 13.04
N GLY A 269 -8.31 -7.35 11.91
CA GLY A 269 -8.71 -6.87 10.58
C GLY A 269 -7.93 -5.63 10.10
N ARG A 270 -6.78 -5.34 10.71
CA ARG A 270 -5.88 -4.22 10.35
C ARG A 270 -4.81 -4.63 9.34
N ALA A 271 -4.61 -5.92 9.14
CA ALA A 271 -3.66 -6.49 8.19
C ALA A 271 -4.31 -7.53 7.29
N GLU A 272 -3.71 -7.77 6.13
CA GLU A 272 -4.09 -8.82 5.20
C GLU A 272 -2.98 -9.87 5.05
N PRO A 273 -3.30 -11.16 4.80
CA PRO A 273 -2.27 -12.20 4.64
C PRO A 273 -1.24 -11.89 3.55
N GLY A 274 -1.64 -11.13 2.53
CA GLY A 274 -0.77 -10.67 1.44
C GLY A 274 0.31 -9.67 1.87
N MET A 275 0.24 -9.09 3.07
CA MET A 275 1.27 -8.16 3.56
C MET A 275 2.56 -8.90 3.97
N CYS A 276 2.50 -10.20 4.24
CA CYS A 276 3.69 -10.97 4.59
C CYS A 276 4.54 -11.27 3.35
N VAL A 277 5.61 -10.50 3.13
CA VAL A 277 6.52 -10.63 1.97
C VAL A 277 7.04 -12.06 1.81
N SER A 278 7.49 -12.69 2.91
CA SER A 278 8.01 -14.06 2.86
C SER A 278 6.95 -15.09 2.44
N HIS A 279 5.72 -14.93 2.93
CA HIS A 279 4.59 -15.77 2.54
C HIS A 279 4.24 -15.57 1.07
N MET A 280 4.17 -14.31 0.63
CA MET A 280 3.80 -13.97 -0.74
C MET A 280 4.79 -14.50 -1.76
N ARG A 281 6.09 -14.37 -1.49
CA ARG A 281 7.13 -14.94 -2.35
C ARG A 281 6.98 -16.46 -2.47
N LYS A 282 6.77 -17.16 -1.35
CA LYS A 282 6.57 -18.61 -1.34
C LYS A 282 5.30 -19.03 -2.07
N LEU A 283 4.20 -18.30 -1.87
CA LEU A 283 2.92 -18.56 -2.55
C LEU A 283 3.03 -18.34 -4.06
N ALA A 284 3.70 -17.28 -4.50
CA ALA A 284 3.95 -17.02 -5.91
C ALA A 284 4.76 -18.14 -6.57
N MET A 285 5.86 -18.58 -5.93
CA MET A 285 6.69 -19.68 -6.43
C MET A 285 5.90 -20.99 -6.53
N ASN A 286 5.13 -21.33 -5.49
CA ASN A 286 4.30 -22.54 -5.49
C ASN A 286 3.26 -22.53 -6.61
N LYS A 287 2.63 -21.37 -6.87
CA LYS A 287 1.66 -21.20 -7.97
C LYS A 287 2.33 -21.39 -9.33
N ALA A 288 3.49 -20.77 -9.55
CA ALA A 288 4.26 -20.95 -10.79
C ALA A 288 4.64 -22.42 -11.00
N ASN A 289 5.14 -23.09 -9.97
CA ASN A 289 5.56 -24.49 -10.05
C ASN A 289 4.38 -25.44 -10.33
N ALA A 290 3.21 -25.17 -9.74
CA ALA A 290 1.99 -25.94 -10.03
C ALA A 290 1.56 -25.80 -11.50
N LEU A 291 1.62 -24.60 -12.06
CA LEU A 291 1.33 -24.35 -13.47
C LEU A 291 2.33 -25.07 -14.39
N ILE A 292 3.64 -24.95 -14.09
CA ILE A 292 4.71 -25.61 -14.87
C ILE A 292 4.53 -27.13 -14.92
N ARG A 293 4.17 -27.75 -13.79
CA ARG A 293 3.93 -29.19 -13.70
C ARG A 293 2.67 -29.67 -14.41
N ALA A 294 1.64 -28.83 -14.47
CA ALA A 294 0.36 -29.17 -15.10
C ALA A 294 0.35 -28.92 -16.63
N MET A 295 1.35 -28.22 -17.18
CA MET A 295 1.40 -27.93 -18.61
C MET A 295 1.53 -29.22 -19.46
N PRO A 296 0.72 -29.38 -20.53
CA PRO A 296 0.77 -30.54 -21.43
C PRO A 296 1.91 -30.45 -22.46
N SER A 297 2.97 -29.71 -22.16
CA SER A 297 4.11 -29.46 -23.03
C SER A 297 5.37 -29.44 -22.18
N GLY A 298 6.51 -29.82 -22.75
CA GLY A 298 7.80 -29.74 -22.05
C GLY A 298 8.13 -28.29 -21.78
N VAL A 299 8.46 -27.94 -20.54
CA VAL A 299 8.86 -26.58 -20.15
C VAL A 299 10.20 -26.61 -19.45
N VAL A 300 11.06 -25.67 -19.82
CA VAL A 300 12.37 -25.44 -19.20
C VAL A 300 12.63 -23.95 -19.07
N ILE A 301 13.18 -23.54 -17.93
CA ILE A 301 13.65 -22.18 -17.66
C ILE A 301 15.13 -22.27 -17.32
N ALA A 302 15.92 -21.39 -17.92
CA ALA A 302 17.35 -21.30 -17.67
C ALA A 302 17.81 -19.86 -17.45
N ASP A 303 18.91 -19.71 -16.70
CA ASP A 303 19.58 -18.44 -16.45
C ASP A 303 20.51 -18.02 -17.62
N GLU A 304 21.18 -16.88 -17.47
CA GLU A 304 22.14 -16.35 -18.45
C GLU A 304 23.34 -17.29 -18.74
N ASN A 305 23.62 -18.22 -17.83
CA ASN A 305 24.69 -19.21 -17.95
C ASN A 305 24.20 -20.53 -18.54
N LEU A 306 22.95 -20.61 -19.00
CA LEU A 306 22.26 -21.82 -19.43
C LEU A 306 22.21 -22.89 -18.34
N THR A 307 22.12 -22.47 -17.08
CA THR A 307 21.82 -23.35 -15.95
C THR A 307 20.32 -23.45 -15.80
N ILE A 308 19.79 -24.67 -15.73
CA ILE A 308 18.37 -24.91 -15.52
C ILE A 308 17.97 -24.39 -14.14
N VAL A 309 17.01 -23.49 -14.13
CA VAL A 309 16.38 -22.96 -12.91
C VAL A 309 15.21 -23.86 -12.52
N GLU A 310 14.38 -24.25 -13.49
CA GLU A 310 13.22 -25.12 -13.28
C GLU A 310 12.82 -25.79 -14.61
N CYS A 311 12.36 -27.04 -14.56
CA CYS A 311 11.77 -27.71 -15.70
C CYS A 311 10.64 -28.64 -15.25
N ASN A 312 9.77 -29.07 -16.18
CA ASN A 312 8.75 -30.07 -15.89
C ASN A 312 9.17 -31.48 -16.35
N ARG A 313 8.46 -32.50 -15.86
CA ARG A 313 8.73 -33.90 -16.18
C ARG A 313 8.70 -34.17 -17.69
N LEU A 314 7.75 -33.57 -18.42
CA LEU A 314 7.62 -33.73 -19.87
C LEU A 314 8.86 -33.25 -20.63
N PHE A 315 9.50 -32.16 -20.19
CA PHE A 315 10.78 -31.74 -20.76
C PHE A 315 11.85 -32.81 -20.59
N ALA A 316 12.00 -33.35 -19.38
CA ALA A 316 12.96 -34.41 -19.10
C ALA A 316 12.69 -35.67 -19.93
N GLU A 317 11.42 -36.07 -20.07
CA GLU A 317 11.00 -37.20 -20.91
C GLU A 317 11.28 -36.97 -22.41
N MET A 318 11.15 -35.72 -22.89
CA MET A 318 11.47 -35.36 -24.28
C MET A 318 12.98 -35.37 -24.56
N MET A 319 13.82 -35.05 -23.57
CA MET A 319 15.28 -35.00 -23.74
C MET A 319 15.95 -36.37 -23.59
N GLY A 320 15.26 -37.36 -23.01
CA GLY A 320 15.68 -38.77 -22.99
C GLY A 320 15.79 -39.38 -21.58
N PRO A 321 16.14 -40.69 -21.50
CA PRO A 321 16.11 -41.43 -20.24
C PRO A 321 17.10 -40.89 -19.19
N ASP A 322 18.27 -40.40 -19.60
CA ASP A 322 19.25 -39.82 -18.68
C ASP A 322 18.71 -38.56 -18.00
N CYS A 323 18.02 -37.70 -18.76
CA CYS A 323 17.39 -36.50 -18.21
C CYS A 323 16.24 -36.84 -17.26
N LEU A 324 15.45 -37.87 -17.60
CA LEU A 324 14.38 -38.34 -16.74
C LEU A 324 14.90 -38.86 -15.40
N MET A 325 16.01 -39.61 -15.40
CA MET A 325 16.66 -40.06 -14.16
C MET A 325 17.13 -38.90 -13.28
N ILE A 326 17.72 -37.85 -13.88
CA ILE A 326 18.13 -36.65 -13.15
C ILE A 326 16.91 -35.95 -12.56
N TYR A 327 15.82 -35.84 -13.31
CA TYR A 327 14.57 -35.24 -12.82
C TYR A 327 13.95 -36.04 -11.66
N GLU A 328 14.00 -37.36 -11.69
CA GLU A 328 13.48 -38.20 -10.60
C GLU A 328 14.33 -38.09 -9.33
N ALA A 329 15.65 -37.90 -9.45
CA ALA A 329 16.52 -37.62 -8.32
C ALA A 329 16.38 -36.18 -7.79
N ARG A 330 16.22 -35.20 -8.68
CA ARG A 330 16.06 -33.77 -8.36
C ARG A 330 14.98 -33.14 -9.27
N PRO A 331 13.71 -33.13 -8.81
CA PRO A 331 12.61 -32.51 -9.56
C PRO A 331 12.92 -31.05 -9.89
N GLY A 332 12.66 -30.64 -11.13
CA GLY A 332 13.02 -29.32 -11.64
C GLY A 332 14.41 -29.23 -12.27
N MET A 333 15.26 -30.25 -12.08
CA MET A 333 16.65 -30.30 -12.58
C MET A 333 17.47 -29.04 -12.28
N GLU A 334 17.15 -28.36 -11.17
CA GLU A 334 17.81 -27.10 -10.79
C GLU A 334 19.33 -27.29 -10.68
N GLY A 335 20.09 -26.41 -11.35
CA GLY A 335 21.55 -26.46 -11.41
C GLY A 335 22.13 -27.33 -12.53
N ALA A 336 21.32 -28.05 -13.31
CA ALA A 336 21.80 -28.81 -14.45
C ALA A 336 22.12 -27.88 -15.64
N SER A 337 23.17 -28.18 -16.40
CA SER A 337 23.55 -27.38 -17.57
C SER A 337 22.67 -27.73 -18.78
N LEU A 338 21.85 -26.78 -19.24
CA LEU A 338 20.98 -26.93 -20.42
C LEU A 338 21.79 -27.28 -21.67
N ALA A 339 23.00 -26.75 -21.81
CA ALA A 339 23.91 -27.05 -22.92
C ALA A 339 24.27 -28.54 -23.04
N LYS A 340 24.26 -29.28 -21.93
CA LYS A 340 24.58 -30.72 -21.90
C LYS A 340 23.36 -31.60 -22.14
N VAL A 341 22.17 -31.14 -21.79
CA VAL A 341 20.93 -31.93 -21.89
C VAL A 341 20.11 -31.63 -23.14
N ALA A 342 20.26 -30.45 -23.75
CA ALA A 342 19.48 -30.04 -24.90
C ALA A 342 20.37 -29.64 -26.11
N PRO A 343 20.21 -30.28 -27.28
CA PRO A 343 21.01 -30.00 -28.47
C PRO A 343 20.72 -28.63 -29.12
N PHE A 344 19.65 -27.96 -28.68
CA PHE A 344 19.20 -26.65 -29.18
C PHE A 344 19.44 -25.51 -28.18
N SER A 345 20.30 -25.72 -27.19
CA SER A 345 20.68 -24.72 -26.19
C SER A 345 21.17 -23.38 -26.78
N ARG A 346 21.73 -23.39 -28.00
CA ARG A 346 22.10 -22.16 -28.72
C ARG A 346 20.91 -21.22 -28.98
N LEU A 347 19.71 -21.75 -29.20
CA LEU A 347 18.52 -20.92 -29.40
C LEU A 347 18.11 -20.16 -28.11
N PHE A 348 18.51 -20.66 -26.95
CA PHE A 348 18.31 -19.97 -25.67
C PHE A 348 19.27 -18.79 -25.51
N LEU A 349 20.52 -18.94 -25.94
CA LEU A 349 21.47 -17.82 -26.01
C LEU A 349 20.98 -16.73 -26.99
N GLU A 350 20.56 -17.13 -28.18
CA GLU A 350 20.02 -16.18 -29.17
C GLU A 350 18.77 -15.45 -28.64
N ALA A 351 17.93 -16.13 -27.86
CA ALA A 351 16.74 -15.52 -27.26
C ALA A 351 17.06 -14.58 -26.08
N LEU A 352 18.15 -14.79 -25.34
CA LEU A 352 18.60 -13.88 -24.27
C LEU A 352 18.99 -12.51 -24.82
N ASP A 353 19.57 -12.47 -26.02
CA ASP A 353 19.97 -11.24 -26.74
C ASP A 353 18.83 -10.65 -27.59
N SER A 354 17.77 -11.42 -27.86
CA SER A 354 16.62 -10.93 -28.59
C SER A 354 15.81 -9.95 -27.73
N HIS A 355 15.52 -8.75 -28.25
CA HIS A 355 14.79 -7.68 -27.56
C HIS A 355 13.29 -8.01 -27.32
N GLY A 356 12.98 -9.17 -26.75
CA GLY A 356 11.62 -9.60 -26.40
C GLY A 356 10.89 -10.43 -27.46
N GLU A 357 11.47 -10.65 -28.65
CA GLU A 357 10.82 -11.45 -29.69
C GLU A 357 11.01 -12.95 -29.48
N PRO A 358 9.92 -13.74 -29.36
CA PRO A 358 10.03 -15.17 -29.14
C PRO A 358 10.52 -15.90 -30.41
N ILE A 359 11.53 -16.74 -30.26
CA ILE A 359 12.08 -17.58 -31.33
C ILE A 359 11.23 -18.85 -31.43
N ARG A 360 10.75 -19.18 -32.63
CA ARG A 360 9.99 -20.40 -32.90
C ARG A 360 10.71 -21.26 -33.93
N LYS A 361 10.91 -22.53 -33.61
CA LYS A 361 11.59 -23.47 -34.51
C LYS A 361 11.06 -24.89 -34.34
N ASP A 362 10.80 -25.54 -35.47
CA ASP A 362 10.47 -26.97 -35.49
C ASP A 362 11.79 -27.75 -35.58
N LEU A 363 12.03 -28.61 -34.60
CA LEU A 363 13.29 -29.34 -34.40
C LEU A 363 13.02 -30.85 -34.43
N ARG A 364 13.96 -31.61 -34.99
CA ARG A 364 13.92 -33.08 -34.93
C ARG A 364 14.86 -33.56 -33.85
N VAL A 365 14.32 -34.19 -32.81
CA VAL A 365 15.08 -34.75 -31.68
C VAL A 365 14.78 -36.24 -31.61
N GLY A 366 15.71 -37.07 -32.08
CA GLY A 366 15.47 -38.49 -32.32
C GLY A 366 14.36 -38.72 -33.35
N ASP A 367 13.36 -39.53 -32.96
CA ASP A 367 12.19 -39.85 -33.80
C ASP A 367 11.03 -38.86 -33.66
N ARG A 368 11.17 -37.83 -32.83
CA ARG A 368 10.12 -36.84 -32.55
C ARG A 368 10.34 -35.54 -33.30
N VAL A 369 9.25 -34.90 -33.72
CA VAL A 369 9.24 -33.53 -34.22
C VAL A 369 8.71 -32.63 -33.11
N ILE A 370 9.57 -31.76 -32.58
CA ILE A 370 9.27 -30.87 -31.46
C ILE A 370 9.19 -29.43 -31.98
N ARG A 371 8.07 -28.77 -31.74
CA ARG A 371 7.96 -27.33 -31.88
C ARG A 371 8.50 -26.65 -30.62
N LEU A 372 9.65 -25.99 -30.76
CA LEU A 372 10.27 -25.20 -29.70
C LEU A 372 9.87 -23.73 -29.84
N MET A 373 9.38 -23.16 -28.75
CA MET A 373 9.23 -21.71 -28.57
C MET A 373 10.13 -21.26 -27.43
N VAL A 374 11.07 -20.37 -27.71
CA VAL A 374 11.98 -19.79 -26.72
C VAL A 374 11.65 -18.31 -26.57
N PHE A 375 11.56 -17.82 -25.33
CA PHE A 375 11.22 -16.43 -25.04
C PHE A 375 11.99 -15.91 -23.81
N PRO A 376 12.45 -14.65 -23.82
CA PRO A 376 13.05 -14.05 -22.63
C PRO A 376 11.98 -13.83 -21.56
N ILE A 377 12.28 -14.19 -20.31
CA ILE A 377 11.46 -13.91 -19.12
C ILE A 377 11.95 -12.61 -18.47
N GLU A 378 13.27 -12.47 -18.38
CA GLU A 378 13.95 -11.26 -17.93
C GLU A 378 15.11 -11.04 -18.90
N SER A 379 15.09 -9.94 -19.65
CA SER A 379 16.07 -9.67 -20.70
C SER A 379 17.50 -9.76 -20.17
N GLY A 380 18.32 -10.59 -20.80
CA GLY A 380 19.72 -10.81 -20.42
C GLY A 380 19.96 -11.69 -19.18
N HIS A 381 18.91 -12.11 -18.45
CA HIS A 381 19.05 -12.86 -17.19
C HIS A 381 18.31 -14.19 -17.16
N MET A 382 17.09 -14.26 -17.72
CA MET A 382 16.32 -15.49 -17.73
C MET A 382 15.57 -15.71 -19.03
N VAL A 383 15.56 -16.97 -19.46
CA VAL A 383 14.93 -17.41 -20.70
C VAL A 383 14.09 -18.67 -20.46
N GLY A 384 12.89 -18.68 -21.03
CA GLY A 384 11.96 -19.80 -20.98
C GLY A 384 11.87 -20.51 -22.34
N GLY A 385 11.64 -21.81 -22.30
CA GLY A 385 11.40 -22.64 -23.47
C GLY A 385 10.20 -23.55 -23.28
N ILE A 386 9.31 -23.59 -24.28
CA ILE A 386 8.18 -24.52 -24.35
C ILE A 386 8.38 -25.43 -25.55
N LEU A 387 8.26 -26.73 -25.31
CA LEU A 387 8.47 -27.83 -26.25
C LEU A 387 7.16 -28.57 -26.43
N GLN A 388 6.63 -28.53 -27.65
CA GLN A 388 5.40 -29.25 -27.99
C GLN A 388 5.73 -30.37 -28.98
N ASP A 389 5.40 -31.61 -28.62
CA ASP A 389 5.51 -32.74 -29.54
C ASP A 389 4.41 -32.64 -30.62
N ILE A 390 4.82 -32.56 -31.89
CA ILE A 390 3.95 -32.45 -33.05
C ILE A 390 4.14 -33.62 -34.02
N THR A 391 4.67 -34.74 -33.54
CA THR A 391 4.97 -35.93 -34.36
C THR A 391 3.70 -36.54 -34.99
N GLU A 392 2.57 -36.63 -34.26
CA GLU A 392 1.29 -37.13 -34.78
C GLU A 392 0.47 -36.13 -35.62
N PRO A 393 0.33 -34.83 -35.25
CA PRO A 393 -0.45 -33.84 -36.03
C PRO A 393 0.07 -33.57 -37.45
N ALA A 394 1.35 -33.82 -37.73
CA ALA A 394 1.93 -33.61 -39.06
C ALA A 394 1.35 -34.57 -40.11
N VAL A 395 1.08 -35.82 -39.71
CA VAL A 395 0.54 -36.87 -40.59
C VAL A 395 -0.97 -36.67 -40.85
N VAL A 396 -1.69 -36.12 -39.87
CA VAL A 396 -3.14 -35.86 -39.96
C VAL A 396 -3.46 -34.69 -40.89
N ARG A 397 -2.59 -33.68 -40.99
CA ARG A 397 -2.81 -32.51 -41.86
C ARG A 397 -2.86 -32.90 -43.34
N GLU A 398 -2.03 -33.86 -43.74
CA GLU A 398 -1.96 -34.37 -45.12
C GLU A 398 -3.24 -35.15 -45.47
N GLN A 399 -3.74 -35.98 -44.56
CA GLN A 399 -5.00 -36.72 -44.75
C GLN A 399 -6.25 -35.81 -44.77
N ILE A 400 -6.29 -34.74 -43.96
CA ILE A 400 -7.41 -33.78 -43.95
C ILE A 400 -7.45 -32.97 -45.26
N ILE A 401 -6.29 -32.57 -45.79
CA ILE A 401 -6.21 -31.88 -47.09
C ILE A 401 -6.73 -32.78 -48.21
N GLN A 402 -6.34 -34.06 -48.22
CA GLN A 402 -6.83 -35.05 -49.19
C GLN A 402 -8.37 -35.19 -49.13
N LYS A 403 -8.94 -35.40 -47.93
CA LYS A 403 -10.40 -35.54 -47.76
C LYS A 403 -11.17 -34.28 -48.15
N THR A 404 -10.60 -33.10 -47.91
CA THR A 404 -11.24 -31.82 -48.28
C THR A 404 -11.27 -31.64 -49.79
N GLN A 405 -10.19 -31.99 -50.50
CA GLN A 405 -10.15 -31.95 -51.96
C GLN A 405 -11.15 -32.92 -52.63
N ASP A 406 -11.40 -34.08 -52.03
CA ASP A 406 -12.37 -35.05 -52.54
C ASP A 406 -13.83 -34.58 -52.36
N VAL A 407 -14.14 -33.88 -51.27
CA VAL A 407 -15.46 -33.27 -51.07
C VAL A 407 -15.69 -32.13 -52.07
N ILE A 408 -14.68 -31.29 -52.32
CA ILE A 408 -14.76 -30.22 -53.33
C ILE A 408 -15.05 -30.81 -54.72
N ARG A 409 -14.34 -31.89 -55.10
CA ARG A 409 -14.60 -32.58 -56.37
C ARG A 409 -16.04 -33.10 -56.47
N LYS A 410 -16.54 -33.79 -55.45
CA LYS A 410 -17.92 -34.30 -55.44
C LYS A 410 -18.95 -33.18 -55.58
N ASN A 411 -18.78 -32.07 -54.88
CA ASN A 411 -19.71 -30.94 -54.96
C ASN A 411 -19.76 -30.33 -56.36
N VAL A 412 -18.60 -30.16 -57.01
CA VAL A 412 -18.54 -29.66 -58.40
C VAL A 412 -19.26 -30.61 -59.35
N THR A 413 -19.07 -31.92 -59.22
CA THR A 413 -19.80 -32.92 -60.05
C THR A 413 -21.30 -32.87 -59.83
N THR A 414 -21.76 -32.74 -58.57
CA THR A 414 -23.20 -32.63 -58.26
C THR A 414 -23.81 -31.35 -58.82
N VAL A 415 -23.11 -30.20 -58.74
CA VAL A 415 -23.58 -28.95 -59.34
C VAL A 415 -23.67 -29.07 -60.86
N GLN A 416 -22.72 -29.73 -61.51
CA GLN A 416 -22.78 -29.99 -62.96
C GLN A 416 -23.97 -30.90 -63.34
N GLN A 417 -24.28 -31.91 -62.52
CA GLN A 417 -25.47 -32.75 -62.74
C GLN A 417 -26.78 -31.97 -62.56
N ILE A 418 -26.86 -31.09 -61.55
CA ILE A 418 -28.02 -30.22 -61.36
C ILE A 418 -28.16 -29.26 -62.55
N ALA A 419 -27.07 -28.66 -63.02
CA ALA A 419 -27.07 -27.78 -64.19
C ALA A 419 -27.50 -28.52 -65.47
N PHE A 420 -27.06 -29.77 -65.64
CA PHE A 420 -27.47 -30.64 -66.75
C PHE A 420 -28.98 -30.92 -66.69
N LEU A 421 -29.49 -31.37 -65.54
CA LEU A 421 -30.92 -31.68 -65.34
C LEU A 421 -31.83 -30.45 -65.47
N LEU A 422 -31.36 -29.28 -65.03
CA LEU A 422 -32.07 -28.00 -65.21
C LEU A 422 -32.08 -27.58 -66.68
N GLY A 423 -30.95 -27.73 -67.39
CA GLY A 423 -30.88 -27.44 -68.82
C GLY A 423 -31.78 -28.36 -69.64
N GLU A 424 -31.83 -29.64 -69.30
CA GLU A 424 -32.72 -30.63 -69.93
C GLU A 424 -34.19 -30.27 -69.73
N ASN A 425 -34.62 -29.96 -68.49
CA ASN A 425 -35.99 -29.50 -68.21
C ASN A 425 -36.35 -28.21 -68.95
N ALA A 426 -35.42 -27.25 -69.04
CA ALA A 426 -35.66 -25.98 -69.71
C ALA A 426 -35.88 -26.20 -71.22
N ALA A 427 -35.05 -27.02 -71.85
CA ALA A 427 -35.18 -27.37 -73.27
C ALA A 427 -36.47 -28.14 -73.55
N GLU A 428 -36.85 -29.09 -72.68
CA GLU A 428 -38.09 -29.86 -72.81
C GLU A 428 -39.33 -28.95 -72.64
N THR A 429 -39.28 -28.02 -71.70
CA THR A 429 -40.34 -27.01 -71.49
C THR A 429 -40.48 -26.08 -72.71
N GLU A 430 -39.36 -25.63 -73.28
CA GLU A 430 -39.35 -24.78 -74.47
C GLU A 430 -39.92 -25.50 -75.69
N LEU A 431 -39.58 -26.77 -75.90
CA LEU A 431 -40.16 -27.61 -76.95
C LEU A 431 -41.68 -27.79 -76.78
N ILE A 432 -42.14 -28.06 -75.56
CA ILE A 432 -43.57 -28.22 -75.26
C ILE A 432 -44.31 -26.90 -75.51
N LEU A 433 -43.81 -25.78 -74.97
CA LEU A 433 -44.40 -24.46 -75.17
C LEU A 433 -44.39 -24.03 -76.64
N GLY A 434 -43.31 -24.33 -77.37
CA GLY A 434 -43.21 -24.10 -78.81
C GLY A 434 -44.27 -24.87 -79.59
N SER A 435 -44.46 -26.16 -79.29
CA SER A 435 -45.50 -26.98 -79.91
C SER A 435 -46.91 -26.47 -79.65
N ILE A 436 -47.16 -25.94 -78.44
CA ILE A 436 -48.44 -25.33 -78.08
C ILE A 436 -48.63 -24.05 -78.89
N ILE A 437 -47.62 -23.19 -78.97
CA ILE A 437 -47.69 -21.96 -79.77
C ILE A 437 -47.96 -22.27 -81.23
N GLU A 438 -47.28 -23.25 -81.83
CA GLU A 438 -47.55 -23.70 -83.20
C GLU A 438 -48.99 -24.24 -83.37
N SER A 439 -49.51 -24.98 -82.39
CA SER A 439 -50.89 -25.49 -82.42
C SER A 439 -51.97 -24.40 -82.34
N PHE A 440 -51.66 -23.23 -81.75
CA PHE A 440 -52.56 -22.09 -81.64
C PHE A 440 -52.35 -21.02 -82.74
N GLN A 441 -51.35 -21.17 -83.60
CA GLN A 441 -51.23 -20.37 -84.81
C GLN A 441 -52.23 -20.85 -85.86
N LEU A 442 -53.43 -20.26 -85.83
CA LEU A 442 -54.44 -20.43 -86.87
C LEU A 442 -53.90 -19.95 -88.24
N PRO A 443 -54.15 -20.70 -89.34
CA PRO A 443 -53.77 -20.29 -90.68
C PRO A 443 -54.48 -18.99 -91.10
N PRO A 444 -53.90 -18.19 -92.01
CA PRO A 444 -54.40 -16.86 -92.33
C PRO A 444 -55.83 -16.92 -92.88
N VAL A 445 -56.74 -16.17 -92.24
CA VAL A 445 -58.14 -16.04 -92.65
C VAL A 445 -58.21 -15.34 -94.00
N LYS A 446 -58.66 -16.07 -95.03
CA LYS A 446 -59.06 -15.52 -96.33
C LYS A 446 -60.22 -14.53 -96.14
N ARG A 447 -60.05 -13.28 -96.56
CA ARG A 447 -61.16 -12.32 -96.74
C ARG A 447 -61.90 -12.64 -98.05
N PRO A 448 -63.24 -12.71 -98.07
CA PRO A 448 -64.02 -12.77 -99.29
C PRO A 448 -64.19 -11.37 -99.90
N GLU A 449 -64.21 -11.32 -101.22
CA GLU A 449 -64.39 -10.13 -102.06
C GLU A 449 -65.74 -9.45 -101.85
N LYS A 450 -65.72 -8.12 -101.79
CA LYS A 450 -66.68 -7.23 -102.45
C LYS A 450 -65.94 -6.01 -102.98
#